data_AF-A0A161WSZ1-F1
#
_entry.id   AF-A0A161WSZ1-F1
#
_cell.length_a   1.000
_cell.length_b   1.000
_cell.length_c   1.000
_cell.angle_alpha   90.00
_cell.angle_beta   90.00
_cell.angle_gamma   90.00
#
_symmetry.space_group_name_H-M   'P 1'
#
loop_
_entity.id
_entity.type
_entity.pdbx_description
1 polymer ?
#
loop_
_entity_poly.entity_id
_entity_poly.type
_entity_poly.pdbx_seq_one_letter_code
_entity_poly.pdbx_strand_id
1 'polypeptide(L)'
;MTINFSPELINILPVYLKTRWKSLAKQVSFKFTIVYLYNSITGKALASSQLNDELNRIWSDLGLDNDDLENLYTLLAVIETGSVKYKKYKTNGGNK
;
A
#
# COMPACT_ATOMS: atom_id res chain seq x y z
N MET A 1 -12.89 7.56 -1.91
CA MET A 1 -12.20 6.86 -3.03
C MET A 1 -12.26 5.37 -2.73
N THR A 2 -12.39 4.52 -3.76
CA THR A 2 -12.29 3.06 -3.60
C THR A 2 -11.06 2.57 -4.34
N ILE A 3 -10.14 1.95 -3.61
CA ILE A 3 -8.88 1.42 -4.11
C ILE A 3 -9.07 -0.08 -4.41
N ASN A 4 -8.52 -0.54 -5.53
CA ASN A 4 -8.38 -1.96 -5.81
C ASN A 4 -6.97 -2.41 -5.41
N PHE A 5 -6.86 -3.01 -4.23
CA PHE A 5 -5.61 -3.44 -3.65
C PHE A 5 -5.04 -4.65 -4.39
N SER A 6 -3.87 -4.48 -5.02
CA SER A 6 -3.09 -5.59 -5.55
C SER A 6 -2.33 -6.31 -4.44
N PRO A 7 -1.93 -7.58 -4.62
CA PRO A 7 -1.11 -8.30 -3.64
C PRO A 7 0.15 -7.55 -3.20
N GLU A 8 0.82 -6.86 -4.14
CA GLU A 8 2.01 -6.05 -3.89
C GLU A 8 1.69 -4.84 -3.01
N LEU A 9 0.58 -4.14 -3.30
CA LEU A 9 0.13 -3.00 -2.51
C LEU A 9 -0.23 -3.42 -1.08
N ILE A 10 -0.90 -4.57 -0.93
CA ILE A 10 -1.20 -5.16 0.39
C ILE A 10 0.10 -5.49 1.13
N ASN A 11 1.08 -6.07 0.44
CA ASN A 11 2.34 -6.45 1.07
C ASN A 11 3.14 -5.23 1.57
N ILE A 12 3.11 -4.12 0.81
CA ILE A 12 3.93 -2.94 1.12
C ILE A 12 3.30 -1.97 2.12
N LEU A 13 1.96 -1.98 2.25
CA LEU A 13 1.24 -1.11 3.20
C LEU A 13 1.81 -1.11 4.63
N PRO A 14 2.03 -2.25 5.31
CA PRO A 14 2.60 -2.23 6.65
C PRO A 14 4.04 -1.69 6.69
N VAL A 15 4.82 -1.84 5.61
CA VAL A 15 6.18 -1.29 5.52
C VAL A 15 6.13 0.23 5.48
N TYR A 16 5.25 0.79 4.65
CA TYR A 16 4.99 2.23 4.58
C TYR A 16 4.59 2.80 5.94
N LEU A 17 3.70 2.11 6.65
CA LEU A 17 3.26 2.44 8.00
C LEU A 17 4.28 2.11 9.11
N LYS A 18 5.49 1.65 8.75
CA LYS A 18 6.57 1.26 9.67
C LYS A 18 6.13 0.24 10.73
N THR A 19 5.29 -0.70 10.34
CA THR A 19 4.69 -1.71 11.21
C THR A 19 4.75 -3.10 10.56
N ARG A 20 4.06 -4.08 11.16
CA ARG A 20 3.86 -5.42 10.60
C ARG A 20 2.36 -5.71 10.54
N TRP A 21 1.94 -6.54 9.59
CA TRP A 21 0.53 -6.95 9.48
C TRP A 21 -0.06 -7.48 10.78
N LYS A 22 0.70 -8.27 11.55
CA LYS A 22 0.27 -8.76 12.86
C LYS A 22 -0.04 -7.65 13.87
N SER A 23 0.74 -6.57 13.85
CA SER A 23 0.54 -5.41 14.75
C SER A 23 -0.59 -4.54 14.25
N LEU A 24 -0.61 -4.23 12.96
CA LEU A 24 -1.66 -3.44 12.32
C LEU A 24 -3.03 -4.09 12.49
N ALA A 25 -3.14 -5.40 12.25
CA ALA A 25 -4.39 -6.14 12.39
C ALA A 25 -5.00 -6.06 13.79
N LYS A 26 -4.16 -5.99 14.83
CA LYS A 26 -4.63 -5.79 16.21
C LYS A 26 -5.13 -4.37 16.45
N GLN A 27 -4.44 -3.37 15.89
CA GLN A 27 -4.78 -1.95 16.05
C GLN A 27 -6.11 -1.60 15.37
N VAL A 28 -6.36 -2.15 14.19
CA VAL A 28 -7.53 -1.80 13.35
C VAL A 28 -8.68 -2.81 13.44
N SER A 29 -8.61 -3.75 14.38
CA SER A 29 -9.57 -4.85 14.55
C SER A 29 -9.88 -5.57 13.23
N PHE A 30 -8.83 -5.98 12.52
CA PHE A 30 -8.93 -6.57 11.19
C PHE A 30 -9.79 -7.84 11.19
N LYS A 31 -10.76 -7.92 10.28
CA LYS A 31 -11.77 -8.98 10.27
C LYS A 31 -11.26 -10.36 9.81
N PHE A 32 -10.18 -10.40 9.04
CA PHE A 32 -9.66 -11.65 8.48
C PHE A 32 -8.46 -12.18 9.26
N THR A 33 -8.24 -13.48 9.15
CA THR A 33 -7.03 -14.09 9.71
C THR A 33 -5.79 -13.60 8.94
N ILE A 34 -4.67 -13.48 9.66
CA ILE A 34 -3.37 -13.17 9.05
C ILE A 34 -2.98 -14.22 8.00
N VAL A 35 -3.36 -15.49 8.19
CA VAL A 35 -3.11 -16.57 7.23
C VAL A 35 -3.84 -16.31 5.91
N TYR A 36 -5.12 -15.92 5.97
CA TYR A 36 -5.90 -15.59 4.78
C TYR A 36 -5.30 -14.41 4.01
N LEU A 37 -4.85 -13.38 4.73
CA LEU A 37 -4.15 -12.24 4.16
C LEU A 37 -2.86 -12.66 3.42
N TYR A 38 -2.01 -13.48 4.05
CA TYR A 38 -0.78 -13.95 3.40
C TYR A 38 -1.04 -14.86 2.21
N ASN A 39 -2.08 -15.68 2.23
CA ASN A 39 -2.48 -16.47 1.06
C ASN A 39 -2.90 -15.56 -0.10
N SER A 40 -3.55 -14.43 0.20
CA SER A 40 -3.93 -13.43 -0.81
C SER A 40 -2.70 -12.70 -1.39
N ILE A 41 -1.75 -12.33 -0.53
CA ILE A 41 -0.50 -11.67 -0.95
C ILE A 41 0.37 -12.60 -1.82
N THR A 42 0.42 -13.89 -1.50
CA THR A 42 1.29 -14.86 -2.19
C THR A 42 0.67 -15.43 -3.46
N GLY A 43 -0.50 -14.92 -3.89
CA GLY A 43 -1.21 -15.42 -5.07
C GLY A 43 -1.77 -16.84 -4.92
N LYS A 44 -1.72 -17.42 -3.70
CA LYS A 44 -2.33 -18.71 -3.39
C LYS A 44 -3.85 -18.62 -3.29
N ALA A 45 -4.38 -17.42 -3.12
CA ALA A 45 -5.78 -17.07 -3.23
C ALA A 45 -5.91 -15.70 -3.90
N LEU A 46 -6.96 -15.50 -4.70
CA LEU A 46 -7.31 -14.15 -5.15
C LEU A 46 -7.84 -13.36 -3.96
N ALA A 47 -7.47 -12.08 -3.88
CA ALA A 47 -8.09 -11.16 -2.94
C ALA A 47 -9.59 -11.11 -3.25
N SER A 48 -10.43 -11.48 -2.28
CA SER A 48 -11.88 -11.39 -2.43
C SER A 48 -12.31 -9.92 -2.43
N SER A 49 -13.49 -9.63 -2.98
CA SER A 49 -14.12 -8.31 -2.84
C SER A 49 -14.23 -7.89 -1.37
N GLN A 50 -14.57 -8.83 -0.49
CA GLN A 50 -14.67 -8.58 0.95
C GLN A 50 -13.33 -8.19 1.60
N LEU A 51 -12.22 -8.79 1.15
CA LEU A 51 -10.90 -8.40 1.60
C LEU A 51 -10.56 -6.98 1.12
N ASN A 52 -10.88 -6.66 -0.14
CA ASN A 52 -10.67 -5.33 -0.69
C ASN A 52 -11.49 -4.26 0.04
N ASP A 53 -12.75 -4.55 0.36
CA ASP A 53 -13.62 -3.66 1.14
C ASP A 53 -13.06 -3.40 2.54
N GLU A 54 -12.56 -4.45 3.20
CA GLU A 54 -11.94 -4.33 4.52
C GLU A 54 -10.64 -3.53 4.47
N LEU A 55 -9.83 -3.68 3.41
CA LEU A 55 -8.62 -2.88 3.21
C LEU A 55 -8.95 -1.40 2.96
N ASN A 56 -10.00 -1.11 2.18
CA ASN A 56 -10.50 0.26 2.00
C ASN A 56 -11.02 0.86 3.31
N ARG A 57 -11.69 0.08 4.15
CA ARG A 57 -12.07 0.53 5.50
C ARG A 57 -10.84 0.90 6.31
N ILE A 58 -9.84 0.02 6.38
CA ILE A 58 -8.58 0.30 7.11
C ILE A 58 -7.90 1.55 6.57
N TRP A 59 -7.82 1.69 5.25
CA TRP A 59 -7.25 2.87 4.60
C TRP A 59 -7.92 4.16 5.10
N SER A 60 -9.25 4.18 5.09
CA SER A 60 -10.04 5.31 5.59
C SER A 60 -9.87 5.54 7.09
N ASP A 61 -9.85 4.49 7.91
CA ASP A 61 -9.72 4.59 9.37
C ASP A 61 -8.34 5.11 9.79
N LEU A 62 -7.32 4.84 8.99
CA LEU A 62 -5.97 5.39 9.18
C LEU A 62 -5.82 6.83 8.66
N GLY A 63 -6.85 7.38 7.99
CA GLY A 63 -6.83 8.72 7.43
C GLY A 63 -5.88 8.89 6.24
N LEU A 64 -5.59 7.80 5.52
CA LEU A 64 -4.69 7.84 4.35
C LEU A 64 -5.39 8.46 3.14
N ASP A 65 -4.64 9.20 2.33
CA ASP A 65 -5.16 9.93 1.18
C ASP A 65 -4.48 9.57 -0.16
N ASN A 66 -4.73 10.35 -1.21
CA ASN A 66 -4.16 10.04 -2.52
C ASN A 66 -2.63 10.20 -2.56
N ASP A 67 -2.07 11.11 -1.77
CA ASP A 67 -0.62 11.32 -1.72
C ASP A 67 0.04 10.10 -1.08
N ASP A 68 -0.57 9.50 -0.05
CA ASP A 68 -0.14 8.22 0.52
C ASP A 68 -0.16 7.08 -0.50
N LEU A 69 -1.19 7.03 -1.35
CA LEU A 69 -1.30 6.03 -2.40
C LEU A 69 -0.20 6.19 -3.45
N GLU A 70 0.07 7.43 -3.89
CA GLU A 70 1.19 7.73 -4.81
C GLU A 70 2.55 7.38 -4.19
N ASN A 71 2.73 7.63 -2.90
CA ASN A 71 3.93 7.26 -2.15
C ASN A 71 4.11 5.73 -2.08
N LEU A 72 3.04 4.97 -1.87
CA LEU A 72 3.09 3.50 -1.90
C LEU A 72 3.49 2.96 -3.26
N TYR A 73 2.92 3.48 -4.35
CA TYR A 73 3.32 3.08 -5.70
C TYR A 73 4.77 3.47 -6.02
N THR A 74 5.22 4.63 -5.55
CA THR A 74 6.62 5.05 -5.68
C THR A 74 7.53 4.08 -4.93
N LEU A 75 7.18 3.69 -3.70
CA LEU A 75 7.93 2.72 -2.92
C LEU A 75 7.99 1.34 -3.59
N LEU A 76 6.87 0.86 -4.14
CA LEU A 76 6.84 -0.37 -4.93
C LEU A 76 7.79 -0.30 -6.13
N ALA A 77 7.71 0.78 -6.91
CA ALA A 77 8.59 0.97 -8.07
C ALA A 77 10.08 0.97 -7.68
N VAL A 78 10.42 1.55 -6.52
CA VAL A 78 11.80 1.56 -6.00
C VAL A 78 12.26 0.15 -5.62
N ILE A 79 11.40 -0.64 -4.99
CA ILE A 79 11.74 -2.02 -4.58
C ILE A 79 11.91 -2.92 -5.80
N GLU A 80 11.04 -2.81 -6.79
CA GLU A 80 11.08 -3.65 -7.99
C GLU A 80 12.25 -3.32 -8.92
N THR A 81 12.63 -2.04 -9.02
CA THR A 81 13.63 -1.57 -10.00
C THR A 81 14.97 -1.18 -9.37
N GLY A 82 15.07 -1.18 -8.04
CA GLY A 82 16.23 -0.65 -7.30
C GLY A 82 16.49 0.86 -7.53
N SER A 83 15.57 1.57 -8.19
CA SER A 83 15.80 2.91 -8.73
C SER A 83 14.58 3.80 -8.52
N VAL A 84 14.70 4.87 -7.72
CA VAL A 84 13.70 5.95 -7.80
C VAL A 84 13.93 6.66 -9.14
N LYS A 85 13.05 6.44 -10.13
CA LYS A 85 12.99 7.35 -11.29
C LYS A 85 12.39 8.67 -10.82
N TYR A 86 13.21 9.49 -10.15
CA TYR A 86 12.88 10.90 -9.98
C TYR A 86 12.78 11.51 -11.38
N LYS A 87 11.57 11.85 -11.83
CA LYS A 87 11.44 12.91 -12.83
C LYS A 87 12.08 14.13 -12.18
N LYS A 88 13.32 14.45 -12.57
CA LYS A 88 13.93 15.73 -12.23
C LYS A 88 12.93 16.79 -12.68
N TYR A 89 12.25 17.43 -11.74
CA TYR A 89 11.66 18.73 -12.00
C TYR A 89 12.84 19.60 -12.40
N LYS A 90 12.97 19.88 -13.70
CA LYS A 90 13.84 20.94 -14.15
C LYS A 90 13.28 22.19 -13.48
N THR A 91 13.91 22.64 -12.41
CA THR A 91 13.87 24.04 -12.04
C THR A 91 14.45 24.78 -13.24
N ASN A 92 13.58 25.22 -14.14
CA ASN A 92 13.88 26.33 -15.04
C ASN A 92 13.97 27.58 -14.15
N GLY A 93 15.04 27.65 -13.34
CA GLY A 93 15.55 28.90 -12.81
C GLY A 93 16.33 29.56 -13.94
N GLY A 94 15.58 30.17 -14.84
CA GLY A 94 16.14 30.98 -15.91
C GLY A 94 16.68 32.32 -15.39
N ASN A 95 17.56 32.85 -16.23
CA ASN A 95 17.95 34.25 -16.40
C ASN A 95 19.01 34.87 -15.47
N LYS A 96 20.17 35.04 -16.13
CA LYS A 96 21.07 36.22 -16.18
C LYS A 96 21.82 36.60 -14.91
#